data_AF-S0DQ93-F1
#
_entry.id   AF-S0DQ93-F1
#
_cell.length_a   1.000
_cell.length_b   1.000
_cell.length_c   1.000
_cell.angle_alpha   90.00
_cell.angle_beta   90.00
_cell.angle_gamma   90.00
#
_symmetry.space_group_name_H-M   'P 1'
#
loop_
_entity.id
_entity.type
_entity.pdbx_description
1 polymer ?
#
loop_
_entity_poly.entity_id
_entity_poly.type
_entity_poly.pdbx_seq_one_letter_code
_entity_poly.pdbx_strand_id
1 'polypeptide(L)'
;MSISLLKRYLPISLALLLFYGSASRFTHGATSTASFYQYQNDRSPDNGSTLSRVIPVFDVIVGTAILQQGLSRKVATCFVASTITSVAVQRYLAGLDCQGDFLQGIWATAAAIATLLAVKQYVPHDSPNPQPGDVTIIGAHANGFPKELYEPLWDELYDRARQQDLRIRSIWIADVWNQGQSGAINERVLGNDLSWFDHARDLMTLINQHQRDIPHPIVGIGHSMGGTQLAQLALWHPRLLDSLVLIDPIIQIPNPSISLAGLSTKRRDIWPSREDAVARFKKSKFFQSWDPRVLDLWIEHGLRDVPTELYPKEGGSSPGERVTLTTSKHQELFSFVRPTYLARDWEHFNDQDPEQNKDCPEYPFHRPEPPKIFRHLPELRPSTLFVFGKQSEFSSPERRQEKMLATGTGVGGSGGAAAGRVQEETLDCGHLITMEKVSECADVISSFVGKEIRHWRDQQESFKRYRKSMLRRQQITIDEQWEDKVKLGDKYLKS
;
A
#
# COMPACT_ATOMS: atom_id res chain seq x y z
N MET A 1 9.60 -20.07 -7.10
CA MET A 1 9.65 -19.32 -5.82
C MET A 1 8.94 -17.99 -6.03
N SER A 2 7.94 -17.63 -5.21
CA SER A 2 7.20 -16.37 -5.42
C SER A 2 8.13 -15.15 -5.28
N ILE A 3 7.91 -14.11 -6.10
CA ILE A 3 8.64 -12.84 -6.05
C ILE A 3 8.57 -12.21 -4.64
N SER A 4 7.49 -12.44 -3.88
CA SER A 4 7.38 -11.94 -2.50
C SER A 4 8.28 -12.69 -1.51
N LEU A 5 8.41 -14.01 -1.68
CA LEU A 5 9.35 -14.86 -0.94
C LEU A 5 10.79 -14.45 -1.27
N LEU A 6 11.06 -14.22 -2.56
CA LEU A 6 12.32 -13.67 -3.05
C LEU A 6 12.66 -12.36 -2.32
N LYS A 7 11.77 -11.35 -2.35
CA LYS A 7 12.00 -10.03 -1.73
C LYS A 7 12.23 -10.10 -0.22
N ARG A 8 11.57 -11.03 0.49
CA ARG A 8 11.68 -11.21 1.94
C ARG A 8 13.02 -11.82 2.36
N TYR A 9 13.48 -12.82 1.61
CA TYR A 9 14.68 -13.58 1.98
C TYR A 9 15.94 -13.10 1.25
N LEU A 10 15.84 -12.35 0.16
CA LEU A 10 17.00 -11.93 -0.65
C LEU A 10 18.06 -11.10 0.11
N PRO A 11 17.72 -10.09 0.93
CA PRO A 11 18.72 -9.38 1.73
C PRO A 11 19.39 -10.29 2.76
N ILE A 12 18.62 -11.22 3.33
CA ILE A 12 19.11 -12.19 4.31
C ILE A 12 20.02 -13.20 3.62
N SER A 13 19.66 -13.71 2.44
CA SER A 13 20.47 -14.63 1.65
C SER A 13 21.77 -13.99 1.17
N LEU A 14 21.75 -12.71 0.79
CA LEU A 14 22.95 -11.97 0.39
C LEU A 14 23.89 -11.73 1.59
N ALA A 15 23.33 -11.33 2.74
CA ALA A 15 24.11 -11.21 3.98
C ALA A 15 24.67 -12.57 4.42
N LEU A 16 23.89 -13.65 4.33
CA LEU A 16 24.34 -15.01 4.64
C LEU A 16 25.45 -15.48 3.69
N LEU A 17 25.39 -15.15 2.40
CA LEU A 17 26.46 -15.47 1.44
C LEU A 17 27.76 -14.72 1.77
N LEU A 18 27.67 -13.43 2.12
CA LEU A 18 28.83 -12.62 2.53
C LEU A 18 29.43 -13.12 3.85
N PHE A 19 28.60 -13.46 4.84
CA PHE A 19 29.07 -14.08 6.08
C PHE A 19 29.67 -15.46 5.85
N TYR A 20 29.08 -16.26 4.95
CA TYR A 20 29.61 -17.57 4.58
C TYR A 20 30.94 -17.45 3.85
N GLY A 21 31.10 -16.48 2.95
CA GLY A 21 32.37 -16.19 2.26
C GLY A 21 33.44 -15.64 3.18
N SER A 22 33.07 -14.76 4.10
CA SER A 22 33.97 -14.28 5.14
C SER A 22 34.44 -15.42 6.06
N ALA A 23 33.51 -16.22 6.57
CA ALA A 23 33.82 -17.35 7.45
C ALA A 23 34.68 -18.41 6.74
N SER A 24 34.40 -18.70 5.47
CA SER A 24 35.19 -19.59 4.62
C SER A 24 36.65 -19.12 4.49
N ARG A 25 36.87 -17.82 4.30
CA ARG A 25 38.21 -17.20 4.19
C ARG A 25 38.94 -17.14 5.54
N PHE A 26 38.29 -16.67 6.60
CA PHE A 26 38.90 -16.61 7.93
C PHE A 26 39.31 -17.98 8.47
N THR A 27 38.62 -19.04 8.05
CA THR A 27 38.92 -20.40 8.48
C THR A 27 39.79 -21.16 7.48
N HIS A 28 40.24 -20.53 6.39
CA HIS A 28 40.94 -21.18 5.29
C HIS A 28 40.25 -22.48 4.80
N GLY A 29 38.92 -22.44 4.72
CA GLY A 29 38.08 -23.56 4.27
C GLY A 29 37.88 -24.67 5.30
N ALA A 30 38.18 -24.45 6.58
CA ALA A 30 37.93 -25.46 7.61
C ALA A 30 36.42 -25.77 7.73
N THR A 31 36.11 -27.00 8.16
CA THR A 31 34.74 -27.57 8.31
C THR A 31 34.01 -27.79 6.98
N SER A 32 32.79 -27.26 6.80
CA SER A 32 31.88 -27.52 5.67
C SER A 32 32.01 -26.52 4.51
N THR A 33 33.10 -25.75 4.46
CA THR A 33 33.28 -24.64 3.50
C THR A 33 34.40 -24.85 2.49
N ALA A 34 35.10 -25.99 2.52
CA ALA A 34 36.30 -26.24 1.70
C ALA A 34 36.11 -26.02 0.19
N SER A 35 34.97 -26.45 -0.38
CA SER A 35 34.66 -26.24 -1.80
C SER A 35 34.40 -24.76 -2.12
N PHE A 36 33.78 -24.03 -1.20
CA PHE A 36 33.52 -22.60 -1.36
C PHE A 36 34.80 -21.78 -1.16
N TYR A 37 35.65 -22.17 -0.21
CA TYR A 37 36.98 -21.59 -0.03
C TYR A 37 37.85 -21.79 -1.26
N GLN A 38 37.88 -23.00 -1.83
CA GLN A 38 38.59 -23.25 -3.08
C GLN A 38 38.03 -22.41 -4.23
N TYR A 39 36.70 -22.34 -4.36
CA TYR A 39 36.03 -21.46 -5.32
C TYR A 39 36.44 -19.99 -5.18
N GLN A 40 36.58 -19.50 -3.94
CA GLN A 40 37.05 -18.14 -3.65
C GLN A 40 38.55 -18.00 -3.98
N ASN A 41 39.38 -18.97 -3.60
CA ASN A 41 40.82 -18.98 -3.80
C ASN A 41 41.21 -19.01 -5.28
N ASP A 42 40.47 -19.76 -6.10
CA ASP A 42 40.61 -19.80 -7.57
C ASP A 42 40.33 -18.45 -8.23
N ARG A 43 39.55 -17.58 -7.58
CA ARG A 43 39.13 -16.26 -8.09
C ARG A 43 39.94 -15.10 -7.51
N SER A 44 40.40 -15.23 -6.27
CA SER A 44 41.26 -14.28 -5.60
C SER A 44 42.15 -15.05 -4.62
N PRO A 45 43.42 -15.30 -4.95
CA PRO A 45 44.26 -16.17 -4.13
C PRO A 45 44.40 -15.66 -2.69
N ASP A 46 44.18 -16.55 -1.72
CA ASP A 46 44.50 -16.29 -0.31
C ASP A 46 46.00 -16.46 -0.05
N ASN A 47 46.78 -15.58 -0.66
CA ASN A 47 48.24 -15.64 -0.66
C ASN A 47 48.88 -14.83 0.48
N GLY A 48 48.08 -14.39 1.46
CA GLY A 48 48.53 -13.58 2.59
C GLY A 48 48.83 -12.12 2.24
N SER A 49 48.49 -11.65 1.04
CA SER A 49 48.59 -10.24 0.66
C SER A 49 47.65 -9.35 1.48
N THR A 50 47.92 -8.04 1.48
CA THR A 50 47.04 -7.06 2.14
C THR A 50 45.59 -7.17 1.64
N LEU A 51 45.41 -7.41 0.34
CA LEU A 51 44.09 -7.59 -0.25
C LEU A 51 43.40 -8.86 0.29
N SER A 52 44.10 -10.01 0.32
CA SER A 52 43.51 -11.26 0.79
C SER A 52 43.12 -11.25 2.27
N ARG A 53 43.88 -10.52 3.11
CA ARG A 53 43.58 -10.33 4.53
C ARG A 53 42.38 -9.44 4.80
N VAL A 54 42.08 -8.53 3.87
CA VAL A 54 41.08 -7.48 4.06
C VAL A 54 39.71 -7.88 3.51
N ILE A 55 39.66 -8.71 2.46
CA ILE A 55 38.43 -9.26 1.86
C ILE A 55 37.44 -9.81 2.91
N PRO A 56 37.81 -10.75 3.81
CA PRO A 56 36.85 -11.33 4.73
C PRO A 56 36.34 -10.32 5.77
N VAL A 57 37.12 -9.31 6.13
CA VAL A 57 36.71 -8.22 7.03
C VAL A 57 35.66 -7.33 6.35
N PHE A 58 35.87 -6.99 5.07
CA PHE A 58 34.90 -6.21 4.31
C PHE A 58 33.58 -6.97 4.07
N ASP A 59 33.64 -8.27 3.78
CA ASP A 59 32.45 -9.10 3.61
C ASP A 59 31.58 -9.09 4.88
N VAL A 60 32.19 -9.11 6.07
CA VAL A 60 31.44 -8.94 7.35
C VAL A 60 30.81 -7.56 7.43
N ILE A 61 31.59 -6.50 7.20
CA ILE A 61 31.10 -5.12 7.33
C ILE A 61 29.92 -4.88 6.39
N VAL A 62 30.01 -5.32 5.14
CA VAL A 62 28.95 -5.19 4.14
C VAL A 62 27.75 -6.08 4.48
N GLY A 63 27.99 -7.33 4.91
CA GLY A 63 26.93 -8.23 5.37
C GLY A 63 26.14 -7.64 6.56
N THR A 64 26.84 -7.03 7.51
CA THR A 64 26.22 -6.35 8.67
C THR A 64 25.48 -5.08 8.25
N ALA A 65 26.03 -4.29 7.33
CA ALA A 65 25.37 -3.08 6.82
C ALA A 65 24.06 -3.40 6.05
N ILE A 66 24.03 -4.50 5.29
CA ILE A 66 22.81 -4.98 4.61
C ILE A 66 21.69 -5.30 5.62
N LEU A 67 22.04 -5.75 6.84
CA LEU A 67 21.10 -6.08 7.90
C LEU A 67 20.68 -4.88 8.77
N GLN A 68 21.41 -3.77 8.75
CA GLN A 68 21.08 -2.55 9.51
C GLN A 68 20.10 -1.63 8.77
N GLN A 69 19.25 -0.91 9.51
CA GLN A 69 18.37 0.12 8.94
C GLN A 69 19.06 1.50 8.97
N GLY A 70 18.86 2.31 7.92
CA GLY A 70 19.29 3.72 7.87
C GLY A 70 20.45 4.01 6.90
N LEU A 71 21.44 3.13 6.76
CA LEU A 71 22.52 3.32 5.78
C LEU A 71 22.13 2.64 4.46
N SER A 72 21.30 3.34 3.68
CA SER A 72 20.89 3.08 2.29
C SER A 72 21.24 1.67 1.76
N ARG A 73 20.28 0.75 1.88
CA ARG A 73 20.31 -0.56 1.20
C ARG A 73 20.68 -0.42 -0.28
N LYS A 74 20.35 0.70 -0.93
CA LYS A 74 20.71 1.01 -2.32
C LYS A 74 22.22 1.22 -2.52
N VAL A 75 22.91 1.91 -1.60
CA VAL A 75 24.38 2.11 -1.68
C VAL A 75 25.12 0.80 -1.49
N ALA A 76 24.74 0.00 -0.49
CA ALA A 76 25.33 -1.32 -0.27
C ALA A 76 25.07 -2.27 -1.44
N THR A 77 23.84 -2.29 -1.97
CA THR A 77 23.48 -3.11 -3.14
C THR A 77 24.19 -2.66 -4.42
N CYS A 78 24.33 -1.36 -4.70
CA CYS A 78 25.09 -0.86 -5.85
C CYS A 78 26.59 -1.14 -5.73
N PHE A 79 27.14 -1.08 -4.52
CA PHE A 79 28.54 -1.44 -4.27
C PHE A 79 28.79 -2.94 -4.47
N VAL A 80 27.91 -3.80 -3.95
CA VAL A 80 27.96 -5.25 -4.17
C VAL A 80 27.79 -5.57 -5.66
N ALA A 81 26.81 -4.95 -6.35
CA ALA A 81 26.58 -5.13 -7.78
C ALA A 81 27.79 -4.71 -8.62
N SER A 82 28.40 -3.56 -8.34
CA SER A 82 29.57 -3.05 -9.07
C SER A 82 30.83 -3.88 -8.82
N THR A 83 31.03 -4.39 -7.60
CA THR A 83 32.14 -5.30 -7.28
C THR A 83 31.99 -6.62 -8.02
N ILE A 84 30.81 -7.24 -7.98
CA ILE A 84 30.51 -8.49 -8.70
C ILE A 84 30.68 -8.31 -10.21
N THR A 85 30.20 -7.19 -10.76
CA THR A 85 30.29 -6.89 -12.20
C THR A 85 31.74 -6.62 -12.63
N SER A 86 32.54 -5.94 -11.81
CA SER A 86 33.95 -5.67 -12.10
C SER A 86 34.78 -6.95 -12.13
N VAL A 87 34.52 -7.88 -11.19
CA VAL A 87 35.13 -9.21 -11.17
C VAL A 87 34.66 -10.06 -12.36
N ALA A 88 33.38 -9.99 -12.73
CA ALA A 88 32.84 -10.68 -13.90
C ALA A 88 33.54 -10.24 -15.20
N VAL A 89 33.74 -8.92 -15.38
CA VAL A 89 34.43 -8.35 -16.55
C VAL A 89 35.89 -8.78 -16.61
N GLN A 90 36.62 -8.73 -15.49
CA GLN A 90 38.02 -9.19 -15.45
C GLN A 90 38.15 -10.68 -15.80
N ARG A 91 37.21 -11.51 -15.32
CA ARG A 91 37.20 -12.95 -15.59
C ARG A 91 36.81 -13.26 -17.04
N TYR A 92 35.85 -12.52 -17.60
CA TYR A 92 35.50 -12.61 -19.02
C TYR A 92 36.70 -12.28 -19.91
N LEU A 93 37.43 -11.20 -19.59
CA LEU A 93 38.65 -10.82 -20.31
C LEU A 93 39.77 -11.87 -20.19
N ALA A 94 39.78 -12.67 -19.12
CA ALA A 94 40.71 -13.79 -18.91
C ALA A 94 40.22 -15.12 -19.53
N GLY A 95 39.10 -15.15 -20.25
CA GLY A 95 38.56 -16.35 -20.89
C GLY A 95 37.94 -17.37 -19.94
N LEU A 96 37.57 -16.95 -18.72
CA LEU A 96 36.99 -17.82 -17.69
C LEU A 96 35.45 -17.77 -17.73
N ASP A 97 34.79 -18.85 -17.28
CA ASP A 97 33.32 -18.89 -17.17
C ASP A 97 32.78 -17.87 -16.15
N CYS A 98 31.87 -17.03 -16.62
CA CYS A 98 31.32 -15.86 -15.94
C CYS A 98 29.80 -15.89 -15.78
N GLN A 99 29.10 -16.99 -16.16
CA GLN A 99 27.63 -17.04 -16.11
C GLN A 99 27.07 -16.76 -14.70
N GLY A 100 27.69 -17.33 -13.66
CA GLY A 100 27.27 -17.12 -12.27
C GLY A 100 27.46 -15.67 -11.78
N ASP A 101 28.51 -15.00 -12.23
CA ASP A 101 28.83 -13.62 -11.83
C ASP A 101 27.88 -12.62 -12.50
N PHE A 102 27.54 -12.84 -13.78
CA PHE A 102 26.52 -12.04 -14.48
C PHE A 102 25.13 -12.21 -13.86
N LEU A 103 24.74 -13.44 -13.50
CA LEU A 103 23.51 -13.69 -12.76
C LEU A 103 23.51 -12.90 -11.44
N GLN A 104 24.55 -13.00 -10.62
CA GLN A 104 24.61 -12.27 -9.35
C GLN A 104 24.59 -10.74 -9.52
N GLY A 105 25.24 -10.18 -10.56
CA GLY A 105 25.20 -8.75 -10.88
C GLY A 105 23.82 -8.27 -11.30
N ILE A 106 23.11 -9.02 -12.14
CA ILE A 106 21.71 -8.75 -12.52
C ILE A 106 20.80 -8.78 -11.30
N TRP A 107 20.98 -9.78 -10.43
CA TRP A 107 20.21 -9.95 -9.21
C TRP A 107 20.40 -8.80 -8.21
N ALA A 108 21.62 -8.34 -7.99
CA ALA A 108 21.91 -7.19 -7.15
C ALA A 108 21.33 -5.89 -7.74
N THR A 109 21.41 -5.72 -9.07
CA THR A 109 20.84 -4.56 -9.77
C THR A 109 19.31 -4.51 -9.66
N ALA A 110 18.62 -5.64 -9.80
CA ALA A 110 17.16 -5.73 -9.67
C ALA A 110 16.65 -5.34 -8.27
N ALA A 111 17.43 -5.59 -7.21
CA ALA A 111 17.11 -5.18 -5.85
C ALA A 111 17.20 -3.66 -5.62
N ALA A 112 17.91 -2.92 -6.48
CA ALA A 112 18.00 -1.45 -6.44
C ALA A 112 16.79 -0.75 -7.10
N ILE A 113 15.97 -1.45 -7.90
CA ILE A 113 14.84 -0.92 -8.70
C ILE A 113 13.49 -1.08 -7.95
N ALA A 114 13.49 -1.28 -6.63
CA ALA A 114 12.24 -1.34 -5.88
C ALA A 114 11.61 0.06 -5.73
N THR A 115 10.32 0.17 -6.04
CA THR A 115 9.51 1.36 -5.74
C THR A 115 9.45 1.59 -4.23
N LEU A 116 9.42 2.86 -3.84
CA LEU A 116 9.35 3.32 -2.46
C LEU A 116 7.97 3.91 -2.15
N LEU A 117 7.56 3.84 -0.88
CA LEU A 117 6.33 4.47 -0.40
C LEU A 117 6.67 5.57 0.58
N ALA A 118 6.10 6.75 0.38
CA ALA A 118 6.07 7.81 1.37
C ALA A 118 4.90 7.55 2.32
N VAL A 119 5.21 7.28 3.59
CA VAL A 119 4.25 6.93 4.62
C VAL A 119 4.31 7.97 5.73
N LYS A 120 3.14 8.44 6.19
CA LYS A 120 3.03 9.23 7.42
C LYS A 120 2.39 8.39 8.51
N GLN A 121 2.94 8.54 9.72
CA GLN A 121 2.38 8.05 10.97
C GLN A 121 2.04 9.27 11.83
N TYR A 122 0.78 9.37 12.26
CA TYR A 122 0.34 10.36 13.24
C TYR A 122 0.13 9.67 14.57
N VAL A 123 0.73 10.22 15.63
CA VAL A 123 0.62 9.73 17.01
C VAL A 123 0.09 10.88 17.88
N PRO A 124 -0.96 10.67 18.69
CA PRO A 124 -1.48 11.72 19.56
C PRO A 124 -0.44 12.26 20.54
N HIS A 125 -0.31 13.59 20.62
CA HIS A 125 0.68 14.25 21.48
C HIS A 125 0.43 14.05 22.98
N ASP A 126 -0.83 13.95 23.40
CA ASP A 126 -1.25 13.80 24.79
C ASP A 126 -1.46 12.33 25.20
N SER A 127 -1.18 11.38 24.29
CA SER A 127 -1.17 9.96 24.58
C SER A 127 0.05 9.25 23.96
N PRO A 128 1.28 9.63 24.37
CA PRO A 128 2.51 9.10 23.78
C PRO A 128 2.74 7.61 24.09
N ASN A 129 2.07 7.06 25.11
CA ASN A 129 2.18 5.67 25.53
C ASN A 129 0.86 4.94 25.23
N PRO A 130 0.73 4.32 24.04
CA PRO A 130 -0.52 3.68 23.64
C PRO A 130 -0.79 2.38 24.40
N GLN A 131 -2.04 2.15 24.77
CA GLN A 131 -2.49 1.03 25.57
C GLN A 131 -3.02 -0.14 24.71
N PRO A 132 -3.07 -1.38 25.24
CA PRO A 132 -3.73 -2.48 24.55
C PRO A 132 -5.21 -2.17 24.30
N GLY A 133 -5.63 -2.22 23.03
CA GLY A 133 -7.01 -1.90 22.64
C GLY A 133 -7.25 -0.44 22.23
N ASP A 134 -6.20 0.39 22.21
CA ASP A 134 -6.22 1.67 21.47
C ASP A 134 -6.23 1.37 19.96
N VAL A 135 -7.07 2.07 19.19
CA VAL A 135 -7.34 1.75 17.78
C VAL A 135 -6.26 2.28 16.86
N THR A 136 -5.82 1.46 15.90
CA THR A 136 -4.97 1.93 14.79
C THR A 136 -5.82 2.15 13.56
N ILE A 137 -5.64 3.29 12.89
CA ILE A 137 -6.33 3.60 11.63
C ILE A 137 -5.35 3.43 10.47
N ILE A 138 -5.78 2.74 9.42
CA ILE A 138 -5.10 2.66 8.12
C ILE A 138 -5.91 3.50 7.11
N GLY A 139 -5.36 4.63 6.73
CA GLY A 139 -5.91 5.53 5.72
C GLY A 139 -5.54 5.11 4.30
N ALA A 140 -6.45 5.33 3.34
CA ALA A 140 -6.18 5.20 1.90
C ALA A 140 -6.80 6.38 1.13
N HIS A 141 -5.95 7.15 0.44
CA HIS A 141 -6.37 8.38 -0.23
C HIS A 141 -7.05 8.13 -1.58
N ALA A 142 -7.79 9.13 -2.06
CA ALA A 142 -8.42 9.14 -3.37
C ALA A 142 -7.41 9.43 -4.49
N ASN A 143 -7.77 9.06 -5.73
CA ASN A 143 -6.93 9.29 -6.90
C ASN A 143 -6.58 10.77 -7.09
N GLY A 144 -5.30 11.09 -7.28
CA GLY A 144 -4.80 12.44 -7.55
C GLY A 144 -4.51 13.29 -6.31
N PHE A 145 -4.93 12.86 -5.12
CA PHE A 145 -4.84 13.66 -3.90
C PHE A 145 -3.70 13.18 -2.98
N PRO A 146 -2.79 14.06 -2.52
CA PRO A 146 -1.79 13.71 -1.50
C PRO A 146 -2.44 13.24 -0.20
N LYS A 147 -1.80 12.30 0.50
CA LYS A 147 -2.26 11.78 1.80
C LYS A 147 -2.46 12.86 2.87
N GLU A 148 -1.73 13.97 2.79
CA GLU A 148 -1.80 15.09 3.74
C GLU A 148 -3.16 15.79 3.71
N LEU A 149 -3.92 15.75 2.61
CA LEU A 149 -5.24 16.40 2.54
C LEU A 149 -6.25 15.82 3.55
N TYR A 150 -5.95 14.68 4.15
CA TYR A 150 -6.77 14.02 5.16
C TYR A 150 -6.41 14.45 6.59
N GLU A 151 -5.35 15.23 6.82
CA GLU A 151 -4.96 15.71 8.15
C GLU A 151 -6.11 16.43 8.88
N PRO A 152 -6.90 17.32 8.25
CA PRO A 152 -8.05 17.92 8.91
C PRO A 152 -9.10 16.91 9.36
N LEU A 153 -9.32 15.84 8.58
CA LEU A 153 -10.21 14.74 8.96
C LEU A 153 -9.65 13.98 10.18
N TRP A 154 -8.35 13.75 10.23
CA TRP A 154 -7.68 13.09 11.34
C TRP A 154 -7.79 13.88 12.63
N ASP A 155 -7.61 15.20 12.58
CA ASP A 155 -7.77 16.08 13.74
C ASP A 155 -9.21 16.05 14.26
N GLU A 156 -10.19 16.25 13.37
CA GLU A 156 -11.62 16.25 13.73
C GLU A 156 -12.09 14.90 14.28
N LEU A 157 -11.57 13.80 13.72
CA LEU A 157 -11.84 12.45 14.19
C LEU A 157 -11.19 12.19 15.55
N TYR A 158 -9.97 12.69 15.78
CA TYR A 158 -9.28 12.57 17.06
C TYR A 158 -10.06 13.26 18.18
N ASP A 159 -10.51 14.49 17.94
CA ASP A 159 -11.29 15.26 18.92
C ASP A 159 -12.61 14.56 19.29
N ARG A 160 -13.34 14.04 18.29
CA ARG A 160 -14.58 13.29 18.52
C ARG A 160 -14.35 11.95 19.21
N ALA A 161 -13.28 11.24 18.83
CA ALA A 161 -12.91 9.98 19.47
C ALA A 161 -12.69 10.19 20.98
N ARG A 162 -11.98 11.25 21.37
CA ARG A 162 -11.77 11.60 22.78
C ARG A 162 -13.07 11.86 23.53
N GLN A 163 -14.01 12.57 22.91
CA GLN A 163 -15.32 12.85 23.51
C GLN A 163 -16.16 11.58 23.74
N GLN A 164 -15.85 10.50 23.02
CA GLN A 164 -16.55 9.21 23.08
C GLN A 164 -15.77 8.11 23.83
N ASP A 165 -14.72 8.47 24.58
CA ASP A 165 -13.81 7.53 25.26
C ASP A 165 -13.17 6.48 24.30
N LEU A 166 -13.01 6.88 23.04
CA LEU A 166 -12.28 6.15 22.02
C LEU A 166 -10.85 6.68 21.97
N ARG A 167 -9.89 5.79 22.17
CA ARG A 167 -8.47 6.12 22.17
C ARG A 167 -7.84 5.67 20.86
N ILE A 168 -7.36 6.62 20.07
CA ILE A 168 -6.59 6.36 18.86
C ILE A 168 -5.13 6.15 19.25
N ARG A 169 -4.55 5.03 18.82
CA ARG A 169 -3.12 4.70 18.96
C ARG A 169 -2.28 5.50 17.98
N SER A 170 -2.63 5.36 16.71
CA SER A 170 -1.94 6.01 15.60
C SER A 170 -2.76 5.92 14.32
N ILE A 171 -2.49 6.83 13.41
CA ILE A 171 -3.06 6.84 12.05
C ILE A 171 -1.90 6.65 11.07
N TRP A 172 -2.01 5.69 10.18
CA TRP A 172 -1.03 5.41 9.13
C TRP A 172 -1.65 5.61 7.77
N ILE A 173 -1.00 6.37 6.91
CA ILE A 173 -1.44 6.56 5.52
C ILE A 173 -0.21 6.66 4.61
N ALA A 174 -0.29 6.02 3.46
CA ALA A 174 0.76 6.02 2.45
C ALA A 174 0.23 6.65 1.17
N ASP A 175 1.09 7.39 0.47
CA ASP A 175 0.77 7.76 -0.91
C ASP A 175 0.89 6.51 -1.79
N VAL A 176 -0.04 6.31 -2.73
CA VAL A 176 0.07 5.30 -3.79
C VAL A 176 1.42 5.46 -4.50
N TRP A 177 2.09 4.36 -4.83
CA TRP A 177 3.48 4.37 -5.29
C TRP A 177 3.79 5.36 -6.44
N ASN A 178 2.80 5.68 -7.29
CA ASN A 178 2.91 6.61 -8.41
C ASN A 178 2.30 8.00 -8.17
N GLN A 179 1.80 8.29 -6.98
CA GLN A 179 1.11 9.53 -6.62
C GLN A 179 1.76 10.22 -5.43
N GLY A 180 1.48 11.51 -5.26
CA GLY A 180 1.97 12.31 -4.15
C GLY A 180 3.49 12.21 -4.01
N GLN A 181 3.96 12.15 -2.78
CA GLN A 181 5.39 12.08 -2.48
C GLN A 181 6.00 10.73 -2.90
N SER A 182 5.23 9.63 -2.87
CA SER A 182 5.67 8.33 -3.40
C SER A 182 6.02 8.44 -4.89
N GLY A 183 5.13 9.06 -5.68
CA GLY A 183 5.35 9.30 -7.12
C GLY A 183 6.57 10.19 -7.36
N ALA A 184 6.74 11.23 -6.56
CA ALA A 184 7.92 12.11 -6.63
C ALA A 184 9.24 11.37 -6.37
N ILE A 185 9.28 10.45 -5.40
CA ILE A 185 10.47 9.65 -5.09
C ILE A 185 10.73 8.59 -6.17
N ASN A 186 9.67 8.05 -6.78
CA ASN A 186 9.73 7.01 -7.80
C ASN A 186 9.79 7.54 -9.23
N GLU A 187 9.94 8.86 -9.42
CA GLU A 187 9.71 9.53 -10.70
C GLU A 187 10.42 8.87 -11.89
N ARG A 188 11.66 8.41 -11.69
CA ARG A 188 12.51 7.76 -12.70
C ARG A 188 12.08 6.36 -13.11
N VAL A 189 11.18 5.73 -12.36
CA VAL A 189 10.71 4.37 -12.60
C VAL A 189 9.20 4.29 -12.78
N LEU A 190 8.52 5.44 -12.88
CA LEU A 190 7.09 5.49 -13.14
C LEU A 190 6.77 4.94 -14.54
N GLY A 191 5.70 4.17 -14.62
CA GLY A 191 5.14 3.65 -15.87
C GLY A 191 3.74 4.21 -16.14
N ASN A 192 3.09 3.67 -17.16
CA ASN A 192 1.71 3.98 -17.55
C ASN A 192 0.74 2.79 -17.34
N ASP A 193 1.22 1.70 -16.75
CA ASP A 193 0.45 0.49 -16.50
C ASP A 193 0.45 0.16 -15.01
N LEU A 194 -0.62 0.56 -14.33
CA LEU A 194 -0.78 0.41 -12.89
C LEU A 194 -2.06 -0.35 -12.57
N SER A 195 -2.08 -1.02 -11.41
CA SER A 195 -3.32 -1.55 -10.80
C SER A 195 -3.60 -0.86 -9.47
N TRP A 196 -4.88 -0.59 -9.19
CA TRP A 196 -5.28 -0.07 -7.88
C TRP A 196 -4.92 -1.07 -6.77
N PHE A 197 -4.99 -2.36 -7.06
CA PHE A 197 -4.72 -3.41 -6.09
C PHE A 197 -3.24 -3.52 -5.69
N ASP A 198 -2.31 -2.92 -6.44
CA ASP A 198 -0.93 -2.80 -5.98
C ASP A 198 -0.87 -2.05 -4.65
N HIS A 199 -1.70 -1.03 -4.45
CA HIS A 199 -1.71 -0.29 -3.19
C HIS A 199 -2.33 -1.09 -2.04
N ALA A 200 -3.30 -1.97 -2.31
CA ALA A 200 -3.79 -2.91 -1.29
C ALA A 200 -2.66 -3.83 -0.80
N ARG A 201 -1.76 -4.26 -1.70
CA ARG A 201 -0.57 -5.05 -1.35
C ARG A 201 0.47 -4.21 -0.62
N ASP A 202 0.62 -2.95 -0.98
CA ASP A 202 1.51 -2.00 -0.32
C ASP A 202 1.07 -1.75 1.13
N LEU A 203 -0.22 -1.51 1.37
CA LEU A 203 -0.79 -1.35 2.71
C LEU A 203 -0.67 -2.64 3.54
N MET A 204 -0.92 -3.81 2.93
CA MET A 204 -0.64 -5.10 3.57
C MET A 204 0.83 -5.22 3.99
N THR A 205 1.74 -4.77 3.13
CA THR A 205 3.19 -4.81 3.41
C THR A 205 3.55 -3.87 4.54
N LEU A 206 3.00 -2.65 4.56
CA LEU A 206 3.15 -1.68 5.64
C LEU A 206 2.72 -2.27 6.98
N ILE A 207 1.50 -2.83 7.05
CA ILE A 207 0.98 -3.46 8.26
C ILE A 207 1.87 -4.60 8.73
N ASN A 208 2.35 -5.45 7.81
CA ASN A 208 3.23 -6.57 8.14
C ASN A 208 4.64 -6.14 8.60
N GLN A 209 5.16 -5.02 8.10
CA GLN A 209 6.45 -4.48 8.53
C GLN A 209 6.37 -3.83 9.91
N HIS A 210 5.20 -3.28 10.27
CA HIS A 210 4.97 -2.56 11.51
C HIS A 210 4.00 -3.28 12.46
N GLN A 211 3.95 -4.61 12.46
CA GLN A 211 3.02 -5.40 13.29
C GLN A 211 3.09 -5.08 14.79
N ARG A 212 4.25 -4.64 15.31
CA ARG A 212 4.40 -4.22 16.70
C ARG A 212 3.73 -2.87 16.98
N ASP A 213 3.76 -1.98 15.99
CA ASP A 213 3.24 -0.62 16.09
C ASP A 213 1.76 -0.54 15.69
N ILE A 214 1.29 -1.51 14.89
CA ILE A 214 -0.08 -1.66 14.38
C ILE A 214 -0.71 -2.94 14.96
N PRO A 215 -0.90 -3.05 16.30
CA PRO A 215 -1.69 -4.12 16.87
C PRO A 215 -3.19 -3.90 16.62
N HIS A 216 -3.96 -4.98 16.72
CA HIS A 216 -5.42 -4.88 16.74
C HIS A 216 -5.93 -4.07 17.95
N PRO A 217 -7.04 -3.32 17.80
CA PRO A 217 -7.91 -3.30 16.62
C PRO A 217 -7.41 -2.37 15.50
N ILE A 218 -7.60 -2.77 14.24
CA ILE A 218 -7.22 -2.03 13.04
C ILE A 218 -8.49 -1.64 12.27
N VAL A 219 -8.66 -0.35 12.00
CA VAL A 219 -9.77 0.19 11.19
C VAL A 219 -9.22 0.73 9.88
N GLY A 220 -9.79 0.32 8.75
CA GLY A 220 -9.50 0.92 7.45
C GLY A 220 -10.43 2.07 7.14
N ILE A 221 -9.91 3.23 6.74
CA ILE A 221 -10.69 4.39 6.28
C ILE A 221 -10.18 4.79 4.89
N GLY A 222 -11.02 4.64 3.87
CA GLY A 222 -10.61 4.87 2.48
C GLY A 222 -11.63 5.69 1.71
N HIS A 223 -11.15 6.63 0.89
CA HIS A 223 -11.99 7.49 0.06
C HIS A 223 -11.82 7.16 -1.42
N SER A 224 -12.92 7.09 -2.19
CA SER A 224 -12.92 6.88 -3.63
C SER A 224 -12.13 5.62 -4.02
N MET A 225 -11.07 5.76 -4.83
CA MET A 225 -10.11 4.71 -5.17
C MET A 225 -9.54 4.00 -3.91
N GLY A 226 -9.20 4.76 -2.86
CA GLY A 226 -8.68 4.23 -1.61
C GLY A 226 -9.68 3.33 -0.86
N GLY A 227 -10.99 3.61 -0.98
CA GLY A 227 -12.03 2.74 -0.45
C GLY A 227 -12.04 1.37 -1.14
N THR A 228 -11.94 1.36 -2.47
CA THR A 228 -11.83 0.13 -3.27
C THR A 228 -10.57 -0.67 -2.92
N GLN A 229 -9.46 0.01 -2.66
CA GLN A 229 -8.19 -0.62 -2.25
C GLN A 229 -8.29 -1.28 -0.87
N LEU A 230 -8.92 -0.62 0.11
CA LEU A 230 -9.14 -1.22 1.44
C LEU A 230 -10.15 -2.37 1.41
N ALA A 231 -11.18 -2.28 0.58
CA ALA A 231 -12.07 -3.42 0.34
C ALA A 231 -11.30 -4.63 -0.22
N GLN A 232 -10.40 -4.41 -1.20
CA GLN A 232 -9.54 -5.48 -1.71
C GLN A 232 -8.62 -6.05 -0.62
N LEU A 233 -8.03 -5.19 0.22
CA LEU A 233 -7.19 -5.62 1.34
C LEU A 233 -7.97 -6.53 2.30
N ALA A 234 -9.19 -6.15 2.65
CA ALA A 234 -10.07 -6.96 3.49
C ALA A 234 -10.48 -8.28 2.82
N LEU A 235 -10.72 -8.30 1.51
CA LEU A 235 -11.01 -9.55 0.80
C LEU A 235 -9.82 -10.51 0.79
N TRP A 236 -8.59 -10.00 0.63
CA TRP A 236 -7.39 -10.85 0.70
C TRP A 236 -7.07 -11.35 2.11
N HIS A 237 -7.41 -10.57 3.14
CA HIS A 237 -7.20 -10.97 4.52
C HIS A 237 -8.42 -10.61 5.39
N PRO A 238 -9.49 -11.43 5.37
CA PRO A 238 -10.81 -11.12 5.96
C PRO A 238 -10.81 -10.75 7.44
N ARG A 239 -9.75 -11.09 8.18
CA ARG A 239 -9.61 -10.82 9.62
C ARG A 239 -8.53 -9.78 9.95
N LEU A 240 -7.95 -9.09 8.97
CA LEU A 240 -6.91 -8.09 9.21
C LEU A 240 -7.51 -6.78 9.73
N LEU A 241 -8.56 -6.31 9.09
CA LEU A 241 -9.26 -5.09 9.48
C LEU A 241 -10.48 -5.50 10.31
N ASP A 242 -10.61 -4.93 11.50
CA ASP A 242 -11.74 -5.19 12.39
C ASP A 242 -13.00 -4.45 11.89
N SER A 243 -12.81 -3.32 11.21
CA SER A 243 -13.89 -2.54 10.57
C SER A 243 -13.37 -1.72 9.39
N LEU A 244 -14.29 -1.32 8.51
CA LEU A 244 -14.07 -0.52 7.31
C LEU A 244 -14.99 0.69 7.29
N VAL A 245 -14.43 1.83 6.90
CA VAL A 245 -15.17 3.03 6.50
C VAL A 245 -14.80 3.31 5.05
N LEU A 246 -15.78 3.22 4.17
CA LEU A 246 -15.64 3.44 2.74
C LEU A 246 -16.37 4.73 2.37
N ILE A 247 -15.59 5.79 2.15
CA ILE A 247 -16.08 7.13 1.84
C ILE A 247 -16.20 7.24 0.33
N ASP A 248 -17.43 7.34 -0.16
CA ASP A 248 -17.81 7.42 -1.57
C ASP A 248 -16.99 6.50 -2.49
N PRO A 249 -16.91 5.18 -2.19
CA PRO A 249 -15.96 4.29 -2.85
C PRO A 249 -16.36 3.99 -4.29
N ILE A 250 -15.37 3.86 -5.17
CA ILE A 250 -15.59 3.50 -6.58
C ILE A 250 -15.71 1.98 -6.70
N ILE A 251 -16.88 1.45 -6.35
CA ILE A 251 -17.23 0.02 -6.35
C ILE A 251 -18.59 -0.15 -7.02
N GLN A 252 -18.64 -0.33 -8.34
CA GLN A 252 -19.90 -0.42 -9.09
C GLN A 252 -19.68 -0.98 -10.50
N ILE A 253 -20.79 -1.31 -11.16
CA ILE A 253 -20.86 -1.76 -12.55
C ILE A 253 -21.84 -0.82 -13.30
N PRO A 254 -21.50 -0.28 -14.49
CA PRO A 254 -20.18 -0.28 -15.10
C PRO A 254 -19.20 0.65 -14.38
N ASN A 255 -17.91 0.57 -14.73
CA ASN A 255 -16.87 1.40 -14.13
C ASN A 255 -17.07 2.90 -14.45
N PRO A 256 -17.23 3.78 -13.43
CA PRO A 256 -17.48 5.19 -13.65
C PRO A 256 -16.24 6.02 -14.03
N SER A 257 -15.04 5.43 -13.97
CA SER A 257 -13.79 6.16 -14.19
C SER A 257 -13.65 6.75 -15.61
N ILE A 258 -14.50 6.33 -16.54
CA ILE A 258 -14.61 6.81 -17.92
C ILE A 258 -14.89 8.33 -17.96
N SER A 259 -15.89 8.82 -17.21
CA SER A 259 -16.26 10.23 -17.24
C SER A 259 -15.16 11.11 -16.62
N LEU A 260 -14.55 10.64 -15.53
CA LEU A 260 -13.46 11.31 -14.81
C LEU A 260 -12.20 11.46 -15.68
N ALA A 261 -11.87 10.46 -16.50
CA ALA A 261 -10.76 10.54 -17.43
C ALA A 261 -10.97 11.66 -18.48
N GLY A 262 -12.18 11.79 -19.01
CA GLY A 262 -12.53 12.85 -19.96
C GLY A 262 -12.31 14.25 -19.39
N LEU A 263 -12.80 14.51 -18.17
CA LEU A 263 -12.64 15.79 -17.48
C LEU A 263 -11.19 16.13 -17.13
N SER A 264 -10.35 15.10 -16.91
CA SER A 264 -8.97 15.27 -16.43
C SER A 264 -7.95 15.39 -17.56
N THR A 265 -8.26 14.90 -18.77
CA THR A 265 -7.34 14.82 -19.91
C THR A 265 -6.73 16.17 -20.32
N LYS A 266 -7.53 17.25 -20.24
CA LYS A 266 -7.12 18.59 -20.67
C LYS A 266 -6.70 19.49 -19.50
N ARG A 267 -6.60 18.95 -18.28
CA ARG A 267 -6.18 19.73 -17.12
C ARG A 267 -4.76 20.25 -17.29
N ARG A 268 -4.54 21.43 -16.70
CA ARG A 268 -3.21 22.04 -16.56
C ARG A 268 -2.45 21.29 -15.47
N ASP A 269 -1.17 21.08 -15.72
CA ASP A 269 -0.27 20.33 -14.84
C ASP A 269 1.00 21.13 -14.48
N ILE A 270 1.16 22.34 -15.02
CA ILE A 270 2.32 23.21 -14.79
C ILE A 270 1.92 24.70 -14.78
N TRP A 271 2.59 25.49 -13.94
CA TRP A 271 2.37 26.91 -13.74
C TRP A 271 3.69 27.69 -13.78
N PRO A 272 3.66 28.98 -14.18
CA PRO A 272 4.84 29.83 -14.24
C PRO A 272 5.43 30.14 -12.87
N SER A 273 4.62 30.11 -11.80
CA SER A 273 5.09 30.21 -10.41
C SER A 273 4.10 29.58 -9.43
N ARG A 274 4.52 29.37 -8.19
CA ARG A 274 3.65 28.87 -7.11
C ARG A 274 2.50 29.85 -6.84
N GLU A 275 2.76 31.15 -6.88
CA GLU A 275 1.77 32.21 -6.67
C GLU A 275 0.69 32.19 -7.75
N ASP A 276 1.05 31.97 -9.03
CA ASP A 276 0.06 31.82 -10.11
C ASP A 276 -0.83 30.58 -9.89
N ALA A 277 -0.22 29.45 -9.51
CA ALA A 277 -0.98 28.25 -9.19
C ALA A 277 -1.98 28.48 -8.05
N VAL A 278 -1.52 29.08 -6.95
CA VAL A 278 -2.33 29.42 -5.77
C VAL A 278 -3.47 30.37 -6.13
N ALA A 279 -3.18 31.44 -6.86
CA ALA A 279 -4.19 32.42 -7.27
C ALA A 279 -5.30 31.77 -8.12
N ARG A 280 -4.94 30.78 -8.96
CA ARG A 280 -5.92 30.03 -9.77
C ARG A 280 -6.72 29.05 -8.94
N PHE A 281 -6.10 28.31 -8.02
CA PHE A 281 -6.81 27.40 -7.12
C PHE A 281 -7.84 28.17 -6.30
N LYS A 282 -7.46 29.28 -5.66
CA LYS A 282 -8.36 30.12 -4.86
C LYS A 282 -9.52 30.75 -5.66
N LYS A 283 -9.38 30.93 -6.98
CA LYS A 283 -10.44 31.44 -7.87
C LYS A 283 -11.37 30.35 -8.41
N SER A 284 -10.98 29.08 -8.32
CA SER A 284 -11.75 27.96 -8.86
C SER A 284 -12.92 27.61 -7.95
N LYS A 285 -14.15 27.59 -8.49
CA LYS A 285 -15.33 27.15 -7.73
C LYS A 285 -15.18 25.74 -7.15
N PHE A 286 -14.44 24.87 -7.83
CA PHE A 286 -14.15 23.51 -7.37
C PHE A 286 -13.33 23.46 -6.08
N PHE A 287 -12.35 24.35 -5.91
CA PHE A 287 -11.54 24.42 -4.69
C PHE A 287 -12.18 25.30 -3.62
N GLN A 288 -13.02 26.26 -4.01
CA GLN A 288 -13.76 27.11 -3.07
C GLN A 288 -14.84 26.35 -2.27
N SER A 289 -15.27 25.16 -2.73
CA SER A 289 -16.18 24.31 -1.97
C SER A 289 -15.46 23.48 -0.89
N TRP A 290 -14.13 23.44 -0.89
CA TRP A 290 -13.36 22.67 0.09
C TRP A 290 -13.23 23.42 1.42
N ASP A 291 -13.05 22.67 2.50
CA ASP A 291 -12.58 23.17 3.78
C ASP A 291 -11.26 23.94 3.56
N PRO A 292 -11.13 25.18 4.07
CA PRO A 292 -9.93 25.99 3.88
C PRO A 292 -8.63 25.29 4.31
N ARG A 293 -8.67 24.48 5.38
CA ARG A 293 -7.50 23.73 5.87
C ARG A 293 -7.02 22.72 4.84
N VAL A 294 -7.96 22.06 4.16
CA VAL A 294 -7.66 21.10 3.10
C VAL A 294 -7.09 21.81 1.87
N LEU A 295 -7.63 22.97 1.50
CA LEU A 295 -7.11 23.77 0.39
C LEU A 295 -5.68 24.27 0.67
N ASP A 296 -5.38 24.68 1.89
CA ASP A 296 -4.03 25.10 2.27
C ASP A 296 -3.03 23.93 2.15
N LEU A 297 -3.42 22.72 2.59
CA LEU A 297 -2.61 21.50 2.40
C LEU A 297 -2.47 21.10 0.94
N TRP A 298 -3.48 21.32 0.10
CA TRP A 298 -3.36 21.14 -1.35
C TRP A 298 -2.36 22.10 -1.98
N ILE A 299 -2.36 23.36 -1.55
CA ILE A 299 -1.38 24.36 -2.01
C ILE A 299 0.05 23.97 -1.60
N GLU A 300 0.21 23.41 -0.40
CA GLU A 300 1.50 22.99 0.12
C GLU A 300 2.00 21.71 -0.55
N HIS A 301 1.20 20.63 -0.50
CA HIS A 301 1.62 19.28 -0.87
C HIS A 301 1.21 18.86 -2.29
N GLY A 302 0.20 19.51 -2.87
CA GLY A 302 -0.28 19.24 -4.23
C GLY A 302 0.62 19.83 -5.32
N LEU A 303 1.59 20.69 -4.97
CA LEU A 303 2.52 21.33 -5.89
C LEU A 303 3.97 21.01 -5.54
N ARG A 304 4.77 20.70 -6.57
CA ARG A 304 6.22 20.54 -6.48
C ARG A 304 6.97 21.40 -7.47
N ASP A 305 8.19 21.73 -7.11
CA ASP A 305 9.04 22.62 -7.89
C ASP A 305 9.63 21.89 -9.12
N VAL A 306 9.82 22.64 -10.20
CA VAL A 306 10.51 22.22 -11.43
C VAL A 306 12.01 22.51 -11.28
N PRO A 307 12.94 21.65 -11.75
CA PRO A 307 12.77 20.58 -12.74
C PRO A 307 12.26 19.23 -12.20
N THR A 308 11.59 18.50 -13.09
CA THR A 308 11.06 17.14 -12.91
C THR A 308 11.43 16.30 -14.14
N GLU A 309 11.28 14.97 -14.10
CA GLU A 309 11.50 14.11 -15.29
C GLU A 309 10.50 14.47 -16.40
N LEU A 310 9.27 14.86 -16.05
CA LEU A 310 8.27 15.33 -17.02
C LEU A 310 8.53 16.75 -17.53
N TYR A 311 9.09 17.61 -16.68
CA TYR A 311 9.38 19.03 -16.96
C TYR A 311 10.85 19.32 -16.66
N PRO A 312 11.77 18.97 -17.58
CA PRO A 312 13.19 19.17 -17.38
C PRO A 312 13.56 20.66 -17.32
N LYS A 313 14.77 20.96 -16.85
CA LYS A 313 15.26 22.34 -16.75
C LYS A 313 15.33 22.97 -18.14
N GLU A 314 14.61 24.08 -18.32
CA GLU A 314 14.70 24.92 -19.52
C GLU A 314 15.92 25.86 -19.42
N GLY A 315 16.54 26.16 -20.56
CA GLY A 315 17.69 27.05 -20.61
C GLY A 315 17.31 28.46 -20.14
N GLY A 316 17.88 28.89 -19.01
CA GLY A 316 17.65 30.22 -18.43
C GLY A 316 16.70 30.27 -17.24
N SER A 317 15.93 29.21 -16.97
CA SER A 317 15.05 29.17 -15.78
C SER A 317 15.82 28.80 -14.51
N SER A 318 15.48 29.47 -13.42
CA SER A 318 16.03 29.13 -12.10
C SER A 318 15.28 27.92 -11.52
N PRO A 319 15.96 26.97 -10.84
CA PRO A 319 15.28 25.93 -10.09
C PRO A 319 14.26 26.55 -9.11
N GLY A 320 13.05 26.00 -9.04
CA GLY A 320 11.99 26.52 -8.16
C GLY A 320 11.18 27.70 -8.71
N GLU A 321 11.51 28.21 -9.91
CA GLU A 321 10.75 29.30 -10.53
C GLU A 321 9.34 28.85 -10.94
N ARG A 322 9.22 27.63 -11.48
CA ARG A 322 7.95 27.03 -11.92
C ARG A 322 7.55 25.87 -11.01
N VAL A 323 6.24 25.60 -10.98
CA VAL A 323 5.68 24.46 -10.22
C VAL A 323 4.79 23.59 -11.09
N THR A 324 4.70 22.32 -10.73
CA THR A 324 3.83 21.31 -11.34
C THR A 324 3.07 20.56 -10.24
N LEU A 325 2.05 19.78 -10.60
CA LEU A 325 1.37 18.93 -9.64
C LEU A 325 2.33 17.86 -9.10
N THR A 326 2.22 17.55 -7.80
CA THR A 326 2.98 16.47 -7.18
C THR A 326 2.59 15.11 -7.76
N THR A 327 1.29 14.88 -7.94
CA THR A 327 0.76 13.82 -8.80
C THR A 327 0.50 14.42 -10.18
N SER A 328 1.29 14.04 -11.19
CA SER A 328 1.04 14.57 -12.54
C SER A 328 -0.33 14.14 -13.06
N LYS A 329 -0.95 14.98 -13.91
CA LYS A 329 -2.22 14.62 -14.59
C LYS A 329 -2.15 13.26 -15.29
N HIS A 330 -0.96 12.86 -15.76
CA HIS A 330 -0.76 11.61 -16.46
C HIS A 330 -0.92 10.41 -15.52
N GLN A 331 -0.30 10.46 -14.34
CA GLN A 331 -0.42 9.41 -13.33
C GLN A 331 -1.83 9.33 -12.72
N GLU A 332 -2.51 10.46 -12.58
CA GLU A 332 -3.95 10.52 -12.25
C GLU A 332 -4.80 9.81 -13.32
N LEU A 333 -4.58 10.12 -14.60
CA LEU A 333 -5.33 9.56 -15.74
C LEU A 333 -5.09 8.05 -15.91
N PHE A 334 -3.85 7.58 -15.76
CA PHE A 334 -3.54 6.15 -15.80
C PHE A 334 -4.26 5.39 -14.68
N SER A 335 -4.60 6.06 -13.58
CA SER A 335 -5.40 5.45 -12.52
C SER A 335 -6.88 5.36 -12.91
N PHE A 336 -7.44 6.32 -13.66
CA PHE A 336 -8.83 6.22 -14.12
C PHE A 336 -9.04 5.11 -15.16
N VAL A 337 -8.16 5.03 -16.16
CA VAL A 337 -8.38 4.17 -17.33
C VAL A 337 -7.08 3.56 -17.84
N ARG A 338 -7.13 2.31 -18.32
CA ARG A 338 -6.05 1.59 -18.98
C ARG A 338 -6.38 1.44 -20.47
N PRO A 339 -5.53 1.92 -21.39
CA PRO A 339 -5.82 1.85 -22.81
C PRO A 339 -5.79 0.40 -23.31
N THR A 340 -6.78 0.01 -24.12
CA THR A 340 -6.83 -1.29 -24.80
C THR A 340 -6.35 -1.19 -26.26
N TYR A 341 -6.17 0.00 -26.84
CA TYR A 341 -5.72 0.13 -28.23
C TYR A 341 -4.20 0.06 -28.41
N LEU A 342 -3.43 0.02 -27.31
CA LEU A 342 -1.97 -0.04 -27.39
C LEU A 342 -1.52 -1.47 -27.68
N ALA A 343 -0.86 -1.69 -28.81
CA ALA A 343 -0.12 -2.91 -29.06
C ALA A 343 1.04 -3.01 -28.07
N ARG A 344 1.15 -4.16 -27.41
CA ARG A 344 2.21 -4.46 -26.44
C ARG A 344 2.91 -5.71 -26.92
N ASP A 345 4.14 -5.57 -27.41
CA ASP A 345 4.91 -6.68 -28.01
C ASP A 345 5.14 -7.84 -27.03
N TRP A 346 5.03 -7.58 -25.72
CA TRP A 346 5.15 -8.55 -24.62
C TRP A 346 3.81 -9.11 -24.10
N GLU A 347 2.66 -8.59 -24.56
CA GLU A 347 1.33 -9.10 -24.22
C GLU A 347 0.65 -9.59 -25.51
N HIS A 348 0.84 -10.87 -25.83
CA HIS A 348 0.24 -11.51 -27.02
C HIS A 348 -1.30 -11.44 -27.03
N PHE A 349 -1.92 -11.26 -25.86
CA PHE A 349 -3.34 -10.98 -25.70
C PHE A 349 -3.48 -9.66 -24.97
N ASN A 350 -4.20 -8.73 -25.60
CA ASN A 350 -4.61 -7.50 -24.95
C ASN A 350 -5.56 -7.87 -23.79
N ASP A 351 -5.15 -7.57 -22.56
CA ASP A 351 -5.94 -7.81 -21.36
C ASP A 351 -7.17 -6.91 -21.38
N GLN A 352 -8.25 -7.41 -21.99
CA GLN A 352 -9.55 -6.77 -22.00
C GLN A 352 -10.45 -7.45 -20.98
N ASP A 353 -10.99 -6.67 -20.05
CA ASP A 353 -12.03 -7.15 -19.14
C ASP A 353 -13.27 -7.55 -19.97
N PRO A 354 -13.62 -8.86 -20.05
CA PRO A 354 -14.72 -9.32 -20.88
C PRO A 354 -16.08 -8.78 -20.41
N GLU A 355 -16.21 -8.39 -19.14
CA GLU A 355 -17.45 -7.77 -18.66
C GLU A 355 -17.53 -6.30 -19.04
N GLN A 356 -16.43 -5.55 -18.92
CA GLN A 356 -16.45 -4.16 -19.37
C GLN A 356 -16.81 -4.06 -20.85
N ASN A 357 -16.38 -5.02 -21.67
CA ASN A 357 -16.78 -5.12 -23.07
C ASN A 357 -18.30 -5.38 -23.27
N LYS A 358 -18.99 -5.96 -22.29
CA LYS A 358 -20.46 -6.12 -22.34
C LYS A 358 -21.19 -4.80 -22.08
N ASP A 359 -20.73 -4.05 -21.07
CA ASP A 359 -21.40 -2.81 -20.65
C ASP A 359 -20.99 -1.59 -21.49
N CYS A 360 -19.77 -1.61 -22.04
CA CYS A 360 -19.19 -0.53 -22.85
C CYS A 360 -18.49 -1.14 -24.08
N PRO A 361 -19.25 -1.76 -25.02
CA PRO A 361 -18.67 -2.38 -26.20
C PRO A 361 -17.86 -1.36 -27.01
N GLU A 362 -16.72 -1.80 -27.55
CA GLU A 362 -15.82 -1.00 -28.40
C GLU A 362 -15.16 0.21 -27.70
N TYR A 363 -15.36 0.41 -26.40
CA TYR A 363 -14.69 1.50 -25.68
C TYR A 363 -13.18 1.20 -25.54
N PRO A 364 -12.28 2.09 -26.00
CA PRO A 364 -10.85 1.78 -26.15
C PRO A 364 -10.05 1.87 -24.83
N PHE A 365 -10.72 1.76 -23.69
CA PHE A 365 -10.09 1.71 -22.38
C PHE A 365 -10.84 0.76 -21.45
N HIS A 366 -10.12 0.21 -20.47
CA HIS A 366 -10.70 -0.59 -19.41
C HIS A 366 -10.12 -0.26 -18.04
N ARG A 367 -10.81 -0.64 -16.96
CA ARG A 367 -10.28 -0.60 -15.59
C ARG A 367 -11.11 -1.56 -14.71
N PRO A 368 -10.62 -2.78 -14.41
CA PRO A 368 -11.44 -3.88 -13.89
C PRO A 368 -11.66 -3.85 -12.37
N GLU A 369 -10.95 -3.00 -11.62
CA GLU A 369 -10.97 -3.01 -10.17
C GLU A 369 -12.36 -2.70 -9.55
N PRO A 370 -13.09 -1.64 -9.97
CA PRO A 370 -14.43 -1.37 -9.45
C PRO A 370 -15.45 -2.51 -9.62
N PRO A 371 -15.67 -3.06 -10.84
CA PRO A 371 -16.64 -4.14 -11.04
C PRO A 371 -16.21 -5.44 -10.34
N LYS A 372 -14.90 -5.71 -10.27
CA LYS A 372 -14.39 -6.87 -9.54
C LYS A 372 -14.70 -6.80 -8.05
N ILE A 373 -14.42 -5.67 -7.40
CA ILE A 373 -14.74 -5.52 -5.98
C ILE A 373 -16.25 -5.57 -5.74
N PHE A 374 -17.06 -4.99 -6.62
CA PHE A 374 -18.52 -5.02 -6.49
C PHE A 374 -19.04 -6.47 -6.39
N ARG A 375 -18.53 -7.37 -7.24
CA ARG A 375 -18.92 -8.79 -7.20
C ARG A 375 -18.46 -9.55 -5.96
N HIS A 376 -17.37 -9.12 -5.34
CA HIS A 376 -16.86 -9.73 -4.12
C HIS A 376 -17.36 -9.06 -2.85
N LEU A 377 -18.19 -8.02 -2.94
CA LEU A 377 -18.85 -7.42 -1.77
C LEU A 377 -19.55 -8.46 -0.86
N PRO A 378 -20.21 -9.52 -1.37
CA PRO A 378 -20.79 -10.56 -0.52
C PRO A 378 -19.80 -11.24 0.42
N GLU A 379 -18.52 -11.33 0.06
CA GLU A 379 -17.47 -11.99 0.85
C GLU A 379 -16.85 -11.04 1.90
N LEU A 380 -17.23 -9.77 1.92
CA LEU A 380 -16.62 -8.77 2.78
C LEU A 380 -16.97 -9.03 4.27
N ARG A 381 -15.94 -9.38 5.03
CA ARG A 381 -16.06 -9.82 6.43
C ARG A 381 -16.09 -8.70 7.49
N PRO A 382 -15.30 -7.61 7.39
CA PRO A 382 -15.33 -6.55 8.40
C PRO A 382 -16.68 -5.84 8.44
N SER A 383 -17.05 -5.29 9.61
CA SER A 383 -18.14 -4.31 9.64
C SER A 383 -17.82 -3.16 8.71
N THR A 384 -18.81 -2.70 7.94
CA THR A 384 -18.58 -1.70 6.92
C THR A 384 -19.56 -0.54 7.06
N LEU A 385 -19.04 0.67 7.16
CA LEU A 385 -19.79 1.90 6.98
C LEU A 385 -19.50 2.45 5.58
N PHE A 386 -20.55 2.69 4.81
CA PHE A 386 -20.47 3.53 3.62
C PHE A 386 -20.84 4.97 3.98
N VAL A 387 -20.03 5.95 3.54
CA VAL A 387 -20.36 7.37 3.67
C VAL A 387 -20.45 7.95 2.27
N PHE A 388 -21.64 8.39 1.86
CA PHE A 388 -21.90 8.80 0.48
C PHE A 388 -22.18 10.30 0.35
N GLY A 389 -21.76 10.88 -0.77
CA GLY A 389 -22.11 12.25 -1.14
C GLY A 389 -23.49 12.25 -1.78
N LYS A 390 -24.43 13.04 -1.25
CA LYS A 390 -25.81 13.11 -1.77
C LYS A 390 -25.87 13.58 -3.22
N GLN A 391 -24.93 14.43 -3.63
CA GLN A 391 -24.78 14.93 -5.00
C GLN A 391 -23.70 14.18 -5.80
N SER A 392 -23.13 13.10 -5.25
CA SER A 392 -22.11 12.32 -5.96
C SER A 392 -22.72 11.56 -7.14
N GLU A 393 -22.13 11.73 -8.32
CA GLU A 393 -22.51 11.01 -9.54
C GLU A 393 -22.26 9.49 -9.45
N PHE A 394 -21.51 9.04 -8.45
CA PHE A 394 -21.17 7.61 -8.22
C PHE A 394 -22.06 6.95 -7.16
N SER A 395 -22.90 7.74 -6.48
CA SER A 395 -23.65 7.31 -5.30
C SER A 395 -25.13 7.66 -5.40
N SER A 396 -25.72 7.47 -6.59
CA SER A 396 -27.17 7.52 -6.77
C SER A 396 -27.87 6.57 -5.79
N PRO A 397 -29.12 6.84 -5.38
CA PRO A 397 -29.85 5.99 -4.43
C PRO A 397 -29.84 4.51 -4.81
N GLU A 398 -29.98 4.19 -6.09
CA GLU A 398 -29.97 2.82 -6.63
C GLU A 398 -28.59 2.17 -6.43
N ARG A 399 -27.51 2.89 -6.79
CA ARG A 399 -26.13 2.40 -6.63
C ARG A 399 -25.72 2.23 -5.18
N ARG A 400 -26.28 3.02 -4.26
CA ARG A 400 -26.07 2.86 -2.82
C ARG A 400 -26.80 1.62 -2.33
N GLN A 401 -28.06 1.45 -2.72
CA GLN A 401 -28.86 0.29 -2.38
C GLN A 401 -28.22 -1.02 -2.85
N GLU A 402 -27.69 -1.07 -4.07
CA GLU A 402 -26.97 -2.23 -4.60
C GLU A 402 -25.77 -2.64 -3.71
N LYS A 403 -24.94 -1.67 -3.30
CA LYS A 403 -23.81 -1.92 -2.39
C LYS A 403 -24.30 -2.44 -1.03
N MET A 404 -25.36 -1.84 -0.49
CA MET A 404 -25.94 -2.24 0.80
C MET A 404 -26.53 -3.66 0.77
N LEU A 405 -27.18 -4.05 -0.33
CA LEU A 405 -27.76 -5.38 -0.51
C LEU A 405 -26.68 -6.46 -0.74
N ALA A 406 -25.57 -6.10 -1.41
CA ALA A 406 -24.51 -7.05 -1.73
C ALA A 406 -23.54 -7.28 -0.57
N THR A 407 -23.20 -6.25 0.20
CA THR A 407 -22.06 -6.31 1.12
C THR A 407 -22.25 -7.30 2.27
N GLY A 408 -21.30 -8.23 2.40
CA GLY A 408 -21.19 -9.19 3.51
C GLY A 408 -22.26 -10.28 3.56
N THR A 409 -23.09 -10.44 2.52
CA THR A 409 -24.22 -11.39 2.52
C THR A 409 -23.86 -12.81 2.09
N GLY A 410 -22.65 -13.02 1.56
CA GLY A 410 -22.18 -14.28 1.01
C GLY A 410 -21.28 -15.09 1.94
N VAL A 411 -20.65 -16.12 1.38
CA VAL A 411 -19.75 -17.02 2.11
C VAL A 411 -18.58 -16.23 2.70
N GLY A 412 -18.37 -16.37 4.01
CA GLY A 412 -17.28 -15.69 4.73
C GLY A 412 -17.55 -14.22 5.07
N GLY A 413 -18.64 -13.65 4.55
CA GLY A 413 -19.07 -12.28 4.80
C GLY A 413 -19.54 -12.00 6.22
N SER A 414 -19.81 -10.72 6.51
CA SER A 414 -20.20 -10.24 7.83
C SER A 414 -21.63 -10.58 8.27
N GLY A 415 -22.48 -11.06 7.34
CA GLY A 415 -23.94 -11.13 7.52
C GLY A 415 -24.68 -9.88 7.01
N GLY A 416 -23.95 -8.89 6.51
CA GLY A 416 -24.49 -7.72 5.82
C GLY A 416 -25.31 -6.77 6.70
N ALA A 417 -26.16 -5.97 6.05
CA ALA A 417 -27.05 -5.02 6.73
C ALA A 417 -28.07 -5.72 7.65
N ALA A 418 -28.54 -6.92 7.26
CA ALA A 418 -29.49 -7.71 8.06
C ALA A 418 -28.92 -8.13 9.42
N ALA A 419 -27.60 -8.38 9.51
CA ALA A 419 -26.91 -8.65 10.77
C ALA A 419 -26.49 -7.36 11.52
N GLY A 420 -26.85 -6.18 11.00
CA GLY A 420 -26.43 -4.88 11.55
C GLY A 420 -24.92 -4.60 11.38
N ARG A 421 -24.23 -5.31 10.49
CA ARG A 421 -22.78 -5.20 10.25
C ARG A 421 -22.42 -4.28 9.10
N VAL A 422 -23.40 -3.89 8.28
CA VAL A 422 -23.22 -2.93 7.18
C VAL A 422 -24.21 -1.79 7.36
N GLN A 423 -23.72 -0.55 7.29
CA GLN A 423 -24.49 0.69 7.47
C GLN A 423 -24.12 1.68 6.36
N GLU A 424 -25.01 2.62 6.06
CA GLU A 424 -24.71 3.76 5.20
C GLU A 424 -25.11 5.09 5.85
N GLU A 425 -24.41 6.15 5.49
CA GLU A 425 -24.75 7.54 5.81
C GLU A 425 -24.59 8.40 4.56
N THR A 426 -25.34 9.49 4.49
CA THR A 426 -25.29 10.44 3.35
C THR A 426 -25.06 11.86 3.82
N LEU A 427 -24.13 12.56 3.19
CA LEU A 427 -23.78 13.95 3.49
C LEU A 427 -24.11 14.86 2.30
N ASP A 428 -24.54 16.09 2.58
CA ASP A 428 -24.96 17.07 1.57
C ASP A 428 -23.74 17.71 0.87
N CYS A 429 -23.07 16.92 0.05
CA CYS A 429 -21.90 17.28 -0.75
C CYS A 429 -21.72 16.36 -1.97
N GLY A 430 -20.74 16.70 -2.81
CA GLY A 430 -20.35 15.88 -3.97
C GLY A 430 -19.50 14.66 -3.58
N HIS A 431 -18.72 14.17 -4.54
CA HIS A 431 -17.82 13.02 -4.35
C HIS A 431 -16.73 13.28 -3.31
N LEU A 432 -16.26 14.53 -3.17
CA LEU A 432 -15.08 14.87 -2.37
C LEU A 432 -15.44 15.16 -0.91
N ILE A 433 -16.12 14.22 -0.27
CA ILE A 433 -16.65 14.36 1.10
C ILE A 433 -15.55 14.75 2.09
N THR A 434 -14.38 14.12 2.02
CA THR A 434 -13.26 14.40 2.94
C THR A 434 -12.60 15.76 2.70
N MET A 435 -12.96 16.46 1.62
CA MET A 435 -12.49 17.81 1.32
C MET A 435 -13.58 18.86 1.56
N GLU A 436 -14.85 18.55 1.31
CA GLU A 436 -15.98 19.50 1.41
C GLU A 436 -16.65 19.50 2.79
N LYS A 437 -16.70 18.35 3.46
CA LYS A 437 -17.51 18.09 4.66
C LYS A 437 -16.70 17.39 5.75
N VAL A 438 -15.54 17.94 6.06
CA VAL A 438 -14.56 17.34 6.98
C VAL A 438 -15.18 17.02 8.35
N SER A 439 -15.81 18.01 9.00
CA SER A 439 -16.37 17.84 10.33
C SER A 439 -17.56 16.88 10.34
N GLU A 440 -18.51 17.01 9.41
CA GLU A 440 -19.66 16.09 9.34
C GLU A 440 -19.24 14.66 8.99
N CYS A 441 -18.21 14.49 8.16
CA CYS A 441 -17.62 13.19 7.89
C CYS A 441 -17.00 12.58 9.15
N ALA A 442 -16.26 13.37 9.94
CA ALA A 442 -15.69 12.92 11.21
C ALA A 442 -16.77 12.52 12.23
N ASP A 443 -17.90 13.23 12.28
CA ASP A 443 -19.06 12.89 13.14
C ASP A 443 -19.56 11.47 12.83
N VAL A 444 -19.85 11.21 11.55
CA VAL A 444 -20.32 9.91 11.07
C VAL A 444 -19.31 8.79 11.36
N ILE A 445 -18.03 9.03 11.05
CA ILE A 445 -16.96 8.04 11.24
C ILE A 445 -16.77 7.72 12.72
N SER A 446 -16.66 8.75 13.56
CA SER A 446 -16.40 8.57 15.00
C SER A 446 -17.50 7.76 15.68
N SER A 447 -18.77 8.03 15.34
CA SER A 447 -19.94 7.31 15.88
C SER A 447 -19.87 5.81 15.56
N PHE A 448 -19.64 5.46 14.29
CA PHE A 448 -19.52 4.08 13.85
C PHE A 448 -18.31 3.37 14.46
N VAL A 449 -17.12 3.98 14.36
CA VAL A 449 -15.88 3.39 14.89
C VAL A 449 -15.98 3.22 16.41
N GLY A 450 -16.51 4.20 17.13
CA GLY A 450 -16.73 4.11 18.57
C GLY A 450 -17.59 2.90 18.95
N LYS A 451 -18.68 2.65 18.20
CA LYS A 451 -19.54 1.47 18.40
C LYS A 451 -18.79 0.16 18.14
N GLU A 452 -18.10 0.05 17.01
CA GLU A 452 -17.39 -1.19 16.64
C GLU A 452 -16.22 -1.50 17.57
N ILE A 453 -15.48 -0.48 18.04
CA ILE A 453 -14.37 -0.69 18.98
C ILE A 453 -14.88 -1.10 20.36
N ARG A 454 -16.02 -0.57 20.83
CA ARG A 454 -16.66 -1.09 22.06
C ARG A 454 -17.04 -2.56 21.90
N HIS A 455 -17.69 -2.91 20.80
CA HIS A 455 -18.03 -4.31 20.50
C HIS A 455 -16.81 -5.23 20.47
N TRP A 456 -15.72 -4.79 19.84
CA TRP A 456 -14.47 -5.52 19.81
C TRP A 456 -13.88 -5.71 21.22
N ARG A 457 -13.87 -4.65 22.05
CA ARG A 457 -13.36 -4.72 23.44
C ARG A 457 -14.13 -5.76 24.25
N ASP A 458 -15.46 -5.77 24.16
CA ASP A 458 -16.32 -6.74 24.87
C ASP A 458 -16.02 -8.19 24.45
N GLN A 459 -15.85 -8.43 23.14
CA GLN A 459 -15.46 -9.74 22.61
C GLN A 459 -14.07 -10.16 23.11
N GLN A 460 -13.10 -9.25 23.08
CA GLN A 460 -11.74 -9.54 23.56
C GLN A 460 -11.69 -9.81 25.05
N GLU A 461 -12.47 -9.08 25.86
CA GLU A 461 -12.53 -9.32 27.28
C GLU A 461 -13.17 -10.68 27.58
N SER A 462 -14.28 -11.00 26.92
CA SER A 462 -14.95 -12.30 27.04
C SER A 462 -14.02 -13.44 26.65
N PHE A 463 -13.29 -13.31 25.53
CA PHE A 463 -12.30 -14.27 25.09
C PHE A 463 -11.14 -14.41 26.09
N LYS A 464 -10.64 -13.30 26.65
CA LYS A 464 -9.59 -13.32 27.69
C LYS A 464 -10.05 -14.03 28.96
N ARG A 465 -11.29 -13.80 29.42
CA ARG A 465 -11.87 -14.49 30.58
C ARG A 465 -11.98 -16.00 30.32
N TYR A 466 -12.54 -16.39 29.17
CA TYR A 466 -12.61 -17.79 28.73
C TYR A 466 -11.21 -18.45 28.65
N ARG A 467 -10.22 -17.74 28.12
CA ARG A 467 -8.86 -18.29 28.04
C ARG A 467 -8.22 -18.46 29.42
N LYS A 468 -8.45 -17.51 30.34
CA LYS A 468 -7.94 -17.57 31.72
C LYS A 468 -8.58 -18.68 32.56
N SER A 469 -9.81 -19.09 32.25
CA SER A 469 -10.46 -20.21 32.94
C SER A 469 -9.95 -21.59 32.50
N MET A 470 -9.11 -21.66 31.46
CA MET A 470 -8.55 -22.90 30.93
C MET A 470 -7.08 -23.06 31.27
N LEU A 471 -6.67 -24.28 31.60
CA LEU A 471 -5.26 -24.67 31.68
C LEU A 471 -4.59 -24.54 30.31
N ARG A 472 -3.27 -24.26 30.28
CA ARG A 472 -2.53 -24.08 29.03
C ARG A 472 -2.69 -25.27 28.07
N ARG A 473 -2.71 -26.50 28.58
CA ARG A 473 -2.93 -27.71 27.77
C ARG A 473 -4.29 -27.67 27.07
N GLN A 474 -5.36 -27.35 27.80
CA GLN A 474 -6.71 -27.23 27.25
C GLN A 474 -6.81 -26.15 26.17
N GLN A 475 -6.02 -25.08 26.27
CA GLN A 475 -6.00 -24.02 25.25
C GLN A 475 -5.34 -24.44 23.91
N ILE A 476 -4.63 -25.57 23.87
CA ILE A 476 -3.87 -26.02 22.70
C ILE A 476 -4.20 -27.45 22.26
N THR A 477 -5.13 -28.12 22.94
CA THR A 477 -5.63 -29.45 22.59
C THR A 477 -7.12 -29.41 22.37
N ILE A 478 -7.64 -30.32 21.54
CA ILE A 478 -9.08 -30.57 21.44
C ILE A 478 -9.59 -31.26 22.72
N ASP A 479 -10.89 -31.14 22.98
CA ASP A 479 -11.58 -31.89 24.03
C ASP A 479 -12.48 -32.99 23.43
N GLU A 480 -13.06 -33.84 24.29
CA GLU A 480 -13.95 -34.91 23.86
C GLU A 480 -15.19 -34.36 23.13
N GLN A 481 -15.66 -33.17 23.51
CA GLN A 481 -16.80 -32.52 22.86
C GLN A 481 -16.49 -32.19 21.40
N TRP A 482 -15.28 -31.72 21.09
CA TRP A 482 -14.83 -31.49 19.72
C TRP A 482 -14.89 -32.79 18.90
N GLU A 483 -14.38 -33.90 19.42
CA GLU A 483 -14.38 -35.19 18.72
C GLU A 483 -15.80 -35.65 18.35
N ASP A 484 -16.75 -35.51 19.28
CA ASP A 484 -18.15 -35.85 19.04
C ASP A 484 -18.80 -34.94 18.00
N LYS A 485 -18.53 -33.63 18.06
CA LYS A 485 -19.09 -32.66 17.10
C LYS A 485 -18.53 -32.85 15.69
N VAL A 486 -17.27 -33.21 15.55
CA VAL A 486 -16.68 -33.50 14.23
C VAL A 486 -17.29 -34.75 13.62
N LYS A 487 -17.50 -35.84 14.39
CA LYS A 487 -18.16 -37.06 13.91
C LYS A 487 -19.58 -36.81 13.40
N LEU A 488 -20.31 -35.87 14.00
CA LEU A 488 -21.64 -35.46 13.50
C LEU A 488 -21.58 -34.81 12.10
N GLY A 489 -20.43 -34.28 11.69
CA GLY A 489 -20.21 -33.68 10.37
C GLY A 489 -20.27 -34.69 9.23
N ASP A 490 -19.85 -35.94 9.47
CA ASP A 490 -19.79 -36.99 8.46
C ASP A 490 -21.12 -37.24 7.75
N LYS A 491 -22.23 -37.01 8.44
CA LYS A 491 -23.59 -37.17 7.87
C LYS A 491 -23.92 -36.17 6.77
N TYR A 492 -23.21 -35.03 6.72
CA TYR A 492 -23.41 -33.98 5.71
C TYR A 492 -22.44 -34.10 4.53
N LEU A 493 -21.41 -34.96 4.62
CA LEU A 493 -20.42 -35.20 3.55
C LEU A 493 -20.70 -36.49 2.76
N LYS A 494 -21.53 -37.38 3.29
CA LYS A 494 -21.88 -38.67 2.68
C LYS A 494 -23.21 -38.65 1.92
N SER A 495 -23.93 -37.53 1.93
CA SER A 495 -25.08 -37.22 1.09
C SER A 495 -24.64 -36.41 -0.11
#